data_AF-A0A328SAF3-F1
#
_entry.id   AF-A0A328SAF3-F1
#
_cell.length_a   1.000
_cell.length_b   1.000
_cell.length_c   1.000
_cell.angle_alpha   90.00
_cell.angle_beta   90.00
_cell.angle_gamma   90.00
#
_symmetry.space_group_name_H-M   'P 1'
#
loop_
_entity.id
_entity.type
_entity.pdbx_description
1 polymer ?
#
loop_
_entity_poly.entity_id
_entity_poly.type
_entity_poly.pdbx_seq_one_letter_code
_entity_poly.pdbx_strand_id
1 'polypeptide(L)'
;MFKVETLKDYPLDYMETTEVAKKELNDNYRPELKKELDNIDAYSTVYIVSPNWWGTLPMAMFTQLEKLNFESVNVKTIITHEGSALGESMKDISKLCKNANIFNGLAIHGSEVEQSLNKVKEYVNKQE
;
A
#
# COMPACT_ATOMS: atom_id res chain seq x y z
N MET A 1 -7.31 -7.03 -10.15
CA MET A 1 -7.16 -6.54 -8.77
C MET A 1 -6.68 -7.71 -7.92
N PHE A 2 -5.64 -7.52 -7.13
CA PHE A 2 -5.11 -8.52 -6.20
C PHE A 2 -5.24 -7.98 -4.79
N LYS A 3 -5.68 -8.81 -3.83
CA LYS A 3 -5.84 -8.42 -2.44
C LYS A 3 -4.73 -9.10 -1.62
N VAL A 4 -3.95 -8.30 -0.91
CA VAL A 4 -2.91 -8.80 0.00
C VAL A 4 -3.57 -9.16 1.33
N GLU A 5 -3.56 -10.44 1.67
CA GLU A 5 -4.17 -10.96 2.90
C GLU A 5 -3.16 -11.84 3.63
N THR A 6 -2.95 -11.57 4.91
CA THR A 6 -2.06 -12.36 5.78
C THR A 6 -2.63 -13.74 6.01
N LEU A 7 -1.78 -14.78 6.07
CA LEU A 7 -2.17 -16.15 6.36
C LEU A 7 -2.89 -16.25 7.71
N LYS A 8 -2.33 -15.58 8.73
CA LYS A 8 -2.99 -15.33 10.00
C LYS A 8 -3.79 -14.03 9.89
N ASP A 9 -5.10 -14.13 10.00
CA ASP A 9 -5.98 -12.97 9.96
C ASP A 9 -5.64 -11.98 11.09
N TYR A 10 -5.65 -10.68 10.77
CA TYR A 10 -5.64 -9.65 11.79
C TYR A 10 -6.90 -9.75 12.65
N PRO A 11 -6.83 -9.33 13.93
CA PRO A 11 -8.01 -9.25 14.78
C PRO A 11 -9.15 -8.44 14.14
N LEU A 12 -10.39 -8.69 14.56
CA LEU A 12 -11.52 -7.86 14.16
C LEU A 12 -11.60 -6.57 14.99
N ASP A 13 -11.11 -6.62 16.23
CA ASP A 13 -11.04 -5.44 17.09
C ASP A 13 -9.97 -4.47 16.60
N TYR A 14 -10.32 -3.19 16.59
CA TYR A 14 -9.43 -2.13 16.11
C TYR A 14 -8.17 -2.02 16.96
N MET A 15 -8.30 -1.99 18.29
CA MET A 15 -7.16 -1.81 19.19
C MET A 15 -6.22 -3.00 19.10
N GLU A 16 -6.76 -4.21 19.14
CA GLU A 16 -5.95 -5.43 18.98
C GLU A 16 -5.20 -5.44 17.63
N THR A 17 -5.85 -5.04 16.55
CA THR A 17 -5.21 -4.92 15.23
C THR A 17 -4.07 -3.92 15.24
N THR A 18 -4.28 -2.74 15.85
CA THR A 18 -3.24 -1.73 15.93
C THR A 18 -2.01 -2.23 16.70
N GLU A 19 -2.19 -2.98 17.78
CA GLU A 19 -1.07 -3.54 18.55
C GLU A 19 -0.31 -4.61 17.77
N VAL A 20 -1.01 -5.50 17.04
CA VAL A 20 -0.36 -6.47 16.16
C VAL A 20 0.44 -5.74 15.07
N ALA A 21 -0.17 -4.79 14.36
CA ALA A 21 0.50 -4.03 13.30
C ALA A 21 1.73 -3.27 13.82
N LYS A 22 1.65 -2.71 15.04
CA LYS A 22 2.78 -2.01 15.68
C LYS A 22 3.93 -2.96 15.98
N LYS A 23 3.60 -4.15 16.51
CA LYS A 23 4.59 -5.18 16.79
C LYS A 23 5.29 -5.64 15.51
N GLU A 24 4.53 -5.90 14.46
CA GLU A 24 5.08 -6.29 13.15
C GLU A 24 6.02 -5.22 12.61
N LEU A 25 5.64 -3.94 12.68
CA LEU A 25 6.49 -2.82 12.27
C LEU A 25 7.78 -2.75 13.08
N ASN A 26 7.70 -2.80 14.41
CA ASN A 26 8.86 -2.71 15.30
C ASN A 26 9.85 -3.86 15.08
N ASP A 27 9.34 -5.05 14.82
CA ASP A 27 10.16 -6.24 14.58
C ASP A 27 10.64 -6.35 13.12
N ASN A 28 10.24 -5.41 12.25
CA ASN A 28 10.41 -5.50 10.79
C ASN A 28 9.94 -6.86 10.23
N TYR A 29 8.82 -7.35 10.76
CA TYR A 29 8.27 -8.66 10.41
C TYR A 29 7.70 -8.65 8.98
N ARG A 30 7.68 -9.82 8.33
CA ARG A 30 7.08 -10.05 7.01
C ARG A 30 6.04 -11.16 7.16
N PRO A 31 4.76 -10.82 7.42
CA PRO A 31 3.71 -11.82 7.60
C PRO A 31 3.55 -12.68 6.35
N GLU A 32 3.46 -14.00 6.53
CA GLU A 32 3.08 -14.91 5.44
C GLU A 32 1.71 -14.51 4.88
N LEU A 33 1.52 -14.68 3.58
CA LEU A 33 0.30 -14.31 2.87
C LEU A 33 -0.52 -15.55 2.49
N LYS A 34 -1.85 -15.44 2.48
CA LYS A 34 -2.74 -16.52 2.02
C LYS A 34 -2.50 -16.88 0.56
N LYS A 35 -2.21 -15.85 -0.24
CA LYS A 35 -1.88 -15.93 -1.66
C LYS A 35 -0.85 -14.86 -1.95
N GLU A 36 -0.03 -15.13 -2.94
CA GLU A 36 1.00 -14.21 -3.41
C GLU A 36 0.78 -13.92 -4.89
N LEU A 37 1.10 -12.69 -5.29
CA LEU A 37 1.16 -12.31 -6.69
C LEU A 37 2.59 -12.57 -7.18
N ASP A 38 2.73 -13.43 -8.19
CA ASP A 38 4.05 -13.90 -8.65
C ASP A 38 4.77 -12.89 -9.55
N ASN A 39 4.03 -12.15 -10.38
CA ASN A 39 4.59 -11.17 -11.30
C ASN A 39 3.57 -10.09 -11.68
N ILE A 40 4.09 -9.01 -12.25
CA ILE A 40 3.30 -7.87 -12.77
C ILE A 40 3.71 -7.47 -14.19
N ASP A 41 4.49 -8.31 -14.89
CA ASP A 41 5.14 -8.01 -16.17
C ASP A 41 4.14 -7.67 -17.30
N ALA A 42 2.89 -8.13 -17.16
CA ALA A 42 1.81 -7.81 -18.08
C ALA A 42 1.26 -6.37 -17.94
N TYR A 43 1.69 -5.62 -16.93
CA TYR A 43 1.15 -4.31 -16.58
C TYR A 43 2.20 -3.20 -16.76
N SER A 44 1.86 -2.20 -17.56
CA SER A 44 2.64 -0.97 -17.66
C SER A 44 2.43 -0.04 -16.45
N THR A 45 1.29 -0.17 -15.76
CA THR A 45 0.95 0.64 -14.58
C THR A 45 0.32 -0.24 -13.52
N VAL A 46 0.82 -0.12 -12.29
CA VAL A 46 0.28 -0.76 -11.10
C VAL A 46 -0.19 0.30 -10.10
N TYR A 47 -1.37 0.07 -9.55
CA TYR A 47 -1.94 0.89 -8.47
C TYR A 47 -1.77 0.17 -7.15
N ILE A 48 -1.10 0.82 -6.18
CA ILE A 48 -0.96 0.34 -4.81
C ILE A 48 -1.94 1.12 -3.95
N VAL A 49 -2.96 0.43 -3.44
CA VAL A 49 -4.00 1.04 -2.59
C VAL A 49 -3.91 0.39 -1.21
N SER A 50 -3.67 1.20 -0.18
CA SER A 50 -3.40 0.69 1.16
C SER A 50 -3.87 1.66 2.25
N PRO A 51 -4.27 1.19 3.43
CA PRO A 51 -4.34 2.07 4.59
C PRO A 51 -2.92 2.51 5.03
N ASN A 52 -2.85 3.63 5.74
CA ASN A 52 -1.68 4.03 6.52
C ASN A 52 -1.78 3.40 7.92
N TRP A 53 -0.87 2.48 8.24
CA TRP A 53 -0.75 1.88 9.57
C TRP A 53 0.56 2.33 10.21
N TRP A 54 0.46 2.98 11.37
CA TRP A 54 1.60 3.49 12.13
C TRP A 54 2.57 4.37 11.32
N GLY A 55 2.04 5.16 10.38
CA GLY A 55 2.84 6.08 9.57
C GLY A 55 3.43 5.48 8.30
N THR A 56 3.16 4.21 7.98
CA THR A 56 3.66 3.54 6.77
C THR A 56 2.61 2.53 6.22
N LEU A 57 2.99 1.70 5.25
CA LEU A 57 2.19 0.59 4.75
C LEU A 57 2.13 -0.55 5.78
N PRO A 58 1.05 -1.35 5.82
CA PRO A 58 1.02 -2.60 6.57
C PRO A 58 2.18 -3.53 6.16
N MET A 59 2.76 -4.27 7.11
CA MET A 59 3.90 -5.17 6.81
C MET A 59 3.55 -6.30 5.82
N ALA A 60 2.27 -6.65 5.70
CA ALA A 60 1.78 -7.53 4.64
C ALA A 60 2.09 -6.98 3.23
N MET A 61 1.99 -5.65 3.03
CA MET A 61 2.33 -5.01 1.76
C MET A 61 3.82 -5.11 1.45
N PHE A 62 4.69 -4.98 2.46
CA PHE A 62 6.13 -5.19 2.28
C PHE A 62 6.41 -6.61 1.78
N THR A 63 5.79 -7.62 2.39
CA THR A 63 5.93 -9.03 1.98
C THR A 63 5.58 -9.25 0.51
N GLN A 64 4.48 -8.65 0.04
CA GLN A 64 4.08 -8.77 -1.37
C GLN A 64 4.98 -7.96 -2.32
N LEU A 65 5.28 -6.71 -1.98
CA LEU A 65 5.98 -5.79 -2.88
C LEU A 65 7.47 -6.14 -3.03
N GLU A 66 8.12 -6.68 -1.99
CA GLU A 66 9.53 -7.11 -2.05
C GLU A 66 9.78 -8.24 -3.06
N LYS A 67 8.74 -8.98 -3.45
CA LYS A 67 8.83 -10.12 -4.38
C LYS A 67 8.70 -9.74 -5.85
N LEU A 68 8.19 -8.55 -6.14
CA LEU A 68 7.82 -8.14 -7.49
C LEU A 68 8.94 -7.34 -8.17
N ASN A 69 9.09 -7.52 -9.48
CA ASN A 69 9.93 -6.67 -10.30
C ASN A 69 9.11 -5.47 -10.81
N PHE A 70 9.58 -4.25 -10.52
CA PHE A 70 8.93 -3.01 -10.96
C PHE A 70 9.72 -2.26 -12.04
N GLU A 71 10.73 -2.88 -12.64
CA GLU A 71 11.54 -2.25 -13.67
C GLU A 71 10.67 -1.69 -14.80
N SER A 72 10.79 -0.37 -15.04
CA SER A 72 10.01 0.38 -16.03
C SER A 72 8.49 0.37 -15.85
N VAL A 73 7.98 -0.11 -14.71
CA VAL A 73 6.55 -0.08 -14.37
C VAL A 73 6.19 1.26 -13.76
N ASN A 74 5.06 1.84 -14.16
CA ASN A 74 4.50 3.03 -13.52
C ASN A 74 3.81 2.63 -12.20
N VAL A 75 4.17 3.25 -11.09
CA VAL A 75 3.58 2.99 -9.78
C VAL A 75 2.79 4.21 -9.30
N LYS A 76 1.50 4.01 -9.10
CA LYS A 76 0.58 5.01 -8.55
C LYS A 76 0.06 4.53 -7.20
N THR A 77 0.14 5.37 -6.18
CA THR A 77 -0.18 4.98 -4.79
C THR A 77 -1.33 5.80 -4.24
N ILE A 78 -2.32 5.13 -3.66
CA ILE A 78 -3.45 5.74 -2.97
C ILE A 78 -3.45 5.24 -1.53
N ILE A 79 -3.38 6.16 -0.57
CA ILE A 79 -3.34 5.85 0.86
C ILE A 79 -4.56 6.43 1.55
N THR A 80 -5.28 5.58 2.29
CA THR A 80 -6.31 6.05 3.24
C THR A 80 -5.70 6.29 4.61
N HIS A 81 -6.09 7.37 5.29
CA HIS A 81 -5.52 7.74 6.59
C HIS A 81 -6.54 8.48 7.49
N GLU A 82 -6.26 8.52 8.79
CA GLU A 82 -7.03 9.28 9.80
C GLU A 82 -6.13 10.37 10.44
N GLY A 83 -5.47 11.17 9.59
CA GLY A 83 -4.62 12.30 10.00
C GLY A 83 -3.13 12.25 9.61
N SER A 84 -2.56 11.08 9.32
CA SER A 84 -1.13 10.93 8.98
C SER A 84 -0.76 11.23 7.52
N ALA A 85 -1.74 11.51 6.67
CA ALA A 85 -1.58 11.64 5.22
C ALA A 85 -0.84 10.42 4.63
N LEU A 86 0.17 10.66 3.80
CA LEU A 86 1.00 9.59 3.21
C LEU A 86 1.99 8.98 4.22
N GLY A 87 2.33 9.69 5.31
CA GLY A 87 3.42 9.30 6.21
C GLY A 87 4.73 8.99 5.45
N GLU A 88 5.40 7.91 5.82
CA GLU A 88 6.59 7.38 5.16
C GLU A 88 6.25 6.47 3.96
N SER A 89 4.96 6.23 3.67
CA SER A 89 4.53 5.23 2.67
C SER A 89 5.19 5.46 1.32
N MET A 90 5.29 6.70 0.82
CA MET A 90 5.93 6.96 -0.47
C MET A 90 7.43 6.69 -0.47
N LYS A 91 8.11 6.91 0.67
CA LYS A 91 9.53 6.57 0.80
C LYS A 91 9.72 5.05 0.79
N ASP A 92 8.82 4.31 1.42
CA ASP A 92 8.89 2.86 1.41
C ASP A 92 8.51 2.28 0.04
N ILE A 93 7.51 2.85 -0.65
CA ILE A 93 7.22 2.54 -2.07
C ILE A 93 8.48 2.76 -2.93
N SER A 94 9.20 3.86 -2.75
CA SER A 94 10.46 4.09 -3.48
C SER A 94 11.55 3.07 -3.22
N LYS A 95 11.57 2.44 -2.03
CA LYS A 95 12.52 1.37 -1.71
C LYS A 95 12.07 0.01 -2.19
N LEU A 96 10.77 -0.26 -2.15
CA LEU A 96 10.14 -1.54 -2.50
C LEU A 96 10.02 -1.69 -4.01
N CYS A 97 9.53 -0.65 -4.68
CA CYS A 97 9.33 -0.59 -6.13
C CYS A 97 10.55 0.00 -6.85
N LYS A 98 11.72 -0.62 -6.67
CA LYS A 98 12.96 -0.13 -7.29
C LYS A 98 12.83 -0.10 -8.81
N ASN A 99 13.46 0.89 -9.43
CA ASN A 99 13.48 1.10 -10.89
C ASN A 99 12.10 1.34 -11.53
N ALA A 100 11.08 1.58 -10.71
CA ALA A 100 9.76 2.00 -11.15
C ALA A 100 9.74 3.49 -11.49
N ASN A 101 8.79 3.90 -12.33
CA ASN A 101 8.39 5.29 -12.48
C ASN A 101 7.34 5.61 -11.42
N ILE A 102 7.76 6.21 -10.30
CA ILE A 102 6.89 6.45 -9.14
C ILE A 102 6.25 7.82 -9.24
N PHE A 103 4.91 7.84 -9.25
CA PHE A 103 4.11 9.05 -9.28
C PHE A 103 3.85 9.57 -7.87
N ASN A 104 3.50 10.85 -7.76
CA ASN A 104 3.05 11.42 -6.48
C ASN A 104 1.91 10.59 -5.88
N GLY A 105 1.93 10.36 -4.57
CA GLY A 105 0.87 9.62 -3.88
C GLY A 105 -0.39 10.45 -3.69
N LEU A 106 -1.55 9.79 -3.68
CA LEU A 106 -2.84 10.38 -3.30
C LEU A 106 -3.20 9.98 -1.87
N ALA A 107 -3.32 10.96 -0.98
CA ALA A 107 -3.87 10.76 0.36
C ALA A 107 -5.39 11.03 0.37
N ILE A 108 -6.16 10.11 0.96
CA ILE A 108 -7.60 10.24 1.17
C ILE A 108 -7.89 10.05 2.65
N HIS A 109 -8.58 11.02 3.27
CA HIS A 109 -9.01 10.85 4.65
C HIS A 109 -10.10 9.78 4.72
N GLY A 110 -10.06 8.86 5.68
CA GLY A 110 -10.97 7.71 5.71
C GLY A 110 -12.44 8.11 5.77
N SER A 111 -12.76 9.17 6.53
CA SER A 111 -14.11 9.76 6.56
C SER A 111 -14.57 10.39 5.24
N GLU A 112 -13.68 10.61 4.26
CA GLU A 112 -13.98 11.24 2.97
C GLU A 112 -13.99 10.24 1.79
N VAL A 113 -13.73 8.95 2.03
CA VAL A 113 -13.56 7.94 0.97
C VAL A 113 -14.76 7.88 0.04
N GLU A 114 -15.99 7.87 0.59
CA GLU A 114 -17.22 7.79 -0.20
C GLU A 114 -17.40 8.99 -1.15
N GLN A 115 -16.86 10.15 -0.79
CA GLN A 115 -16.99 11.40 -1.56
C GLN A 115 -15.79 11.63 -2.50
N SER A 116 -14.77 10.77 -2.43
CA SER A 116 -13.48 10.99 -3.10
C SER A 116 -13.41 10.51 -4.55
N LEU A 117 -14.52 10.06 -5.15
CA LEU A 117 -14.54 9.50 -6.50
C LEU A 117 -13.92 10.45 -7.54
N ASN A 118 -14.25 11.74 -7.50
CA ASN A 118 -13.70 12.72 -8.45
C ASN A 118 -12.20 12.91 -8.25
N LYS A 119 -11.74 12.98 -7.00
CA LYS A 119 -10.31 13.07 -6.64
C LYS A 119 -9.52 11.86 -7.17
N VAL A 120 -10.09 10.65 -7.05
CA VAL A 120 -9.48 9.42 -7.58
C VAL A 120 -9.47 9.43 -9.11
N LYS A 121 -10.56 9.84 -9.77
CA LYS A 121 -10.61 9.94 -11.24
C LYS A 121 -9.54 10.89 -11.78
N GLU A 122 -9.41 12.07 -11.19
CA GLU A 122 -8.37 13.03 -11.55
C GLU A 122 -6.97 12.43 -11.38
N TYR A 123 -6.72 11.76 -10.26
CA TYR A 123 -5.44 11.12 -9.98
C TYR A 123 -5.09 10.00 -10.98
N VAL A 124 -6.06 9.16 -11.31
CA VAL A 124 -5.90 8.07 -12.29
C VAL A 124 -5.53 8.64 -13.66
N ASN A 125 -6.15 9.75 -14.06
CA ASN A 125 -5.97 10.37 -15.38
C ASN A 125 -4.70 11.25 -15.51
N LYS A 126 -4.05 11.64 -14.41
CA LYS A 126 -2.79 12.39 -14.48
C LYS A 126 -1.70 11.56 -15.15
N GLN A 127 -1.02 12.13 -16.14
CA GLN A 127 0.06 11.45 -16.85
C GLN A 127 1.45 11.73 -16.28
N GLU A 128 1.57 12.73 -15.38
CA GLU A 128 2.81 13.18 -14.70
C GLU A 128 2.47 13.80 -13.33
#